data_AF-A0A9X0UIJ0-F1
#
_entry.id   AF-A0A9X0UIJ0-F1
#
_cell.length_a   1.000
_cell.length_b   1.000
_cell.length_c   1.000
_cell.angle_alpha   90.00
_cell.angle_beta   90.00
_cell.angle_gamma   90.00
#
_symmetry.space_group_name_H-M   'P 1'
#
loop_
_entity.id
_entity.type
_entity.pdbx_description
1 polymer ?
#
loop_
_entity_poly.entity_id
_entity_poly.type
_entity_poly.pdbx_seq_one_letter_code
_entity_poly.pdbx_strand_id
1 'polypeptide(L)'
;MQFAFLISLFSFAKQYTINELLLKVWFWLWSYIAICILISFIIYQSGFFEFTPKYLLDNSSDADYYYSHIPFVGNFVNYNLLGFSVPKSSWYAFEPGMISFFFGFNALLCNYLKEAGLLKSKVSFFRYISLLGGFFTFSSTFILFLIAYFICSIFKFVRLAVFKFLILITSACFISILFFTLFVGDGYLEATSFGDRSVRVQYAYHMLQSSNLFEVLFGNGLGSPIDLYGIGLASGFLSILVEQGLVFLITTLIVVYFMLRGKCGLFCYFLFYLLTFNPVFYPMTAIGLYIAHVCNNRVNAKVVHPILG
;
A
#
# COMPACT_ATOMS: atom_id res chain seq x y z
N MET A 1 -5.23 -15.06 -10.24
CA MET A 1 -4.90 -14.11 -11.33
C MET A 1 -3.53 -13.44 -11.16
N GLN A 2 -3.14 -12.99 -9.96
CA GLN A 2 -1.92 -12.18 -9.80
C GLN A 2 -0.61 -12.95 -9.76
N PHE A 3 -0.59 -14.15 -9.17
CA PHE A 3 0.57 -15.03 -9.30
C PHE A 3 0.79 -15.43 -10.76
N ALA A 4 -0.28 -15.67 -11.52
CA ALA A 4 -0.19 -15.89 -12.97
C ALA A 4 0.36 -14.65 -13.71
N PHE A 5 -0.07 -13.45 -13.32
CA PHE A 5 0.48 -12.21 -13.85
C PHE A 5 1.97 -12.01 -13.49
N LEU A 6 2.37 -12.26 -12.24
CA LEU A 6 3.78 -12.28 -11.83
C LEU A 6 4.60 -13.29 -12.63
N ILE A 7 4.09 -14.50 -12.81
CA ILE A 7 4.73 -15.55 -13.62
C ILE A 7 4.85 -15.11 -15.09
N SER A 8 3.85 -14.43 -15.66
CA SER A 8 3.94 -13.87 -17.00
C SER A 8 5.01 -12.77 -17.10
N LEU A 9 5.15 -11.90 -16.09
CA LEU A 9 6.22 -10.91 -16.03
C LEU A 9 7.60 -11.58 -15.99
N PHE A 10 7.73 -12.68 -15.25
CA PHE A 10 8.96 -13.47 -15.20
C PHE A 10 9.32 -14.12 -16.53
N SER A 11 8.33 -14.43 -17.38
CA SER A 11 8.58 -14.94 -18.73
C SER A 11 9.30 -13.89 -19.60
N PHE A 12 9.15 -12.60 -19.28
CA PHE A 12 9.85 -11.50 -19.92
C PHE A 12 11.14 -11.07 -19.20
N ALA A 13 11.54 -11.72 -18.10
CA ALA A 13 12.68 -11.31 -17.29
C ALA A 13 14.02 -11.24 -18.03
N LYS A 14 14.19 -12.10 -19.04
CA LYS A 14 15.40 -12.13 -19.87
C LYS A 14 15.41 -11.05 -20.98
N GLN A 15 14.30 -10.38 -21.23
CA GLN A 15 14.18 -9.39 -22.30
C GLN A 15 14.50 -7.98 -21.78
N TYR A 16 15.72 -7.51 -22.04
CA TYR A 16 16.21 -6.21 -21.58
C TYR A 16 15.31 -5.04 -22.01
N THR A 17 14.83 -5.05 -23.25
CA THR A 17 13.97 -4.00 -23.82
C THR A 17 12.64 -3.87 -23.10
N ILE A 18 11.98 -4.99 -22.77
CA ILE A 18 10.72 -4.99 -22.04
C ILE A 18 10.92 -4.45 -20.62
N ASN A 19 12.01 -4.85 -19.96
CA ASN A 19 12.33 -4.34 -18.62
C ASN A 19 12.59 -2.83 -18.59
N GLU A 20 13.26 -2.30 -19.62
CA GLU A 20 13.49 -0.86 -19.72
C GLU A 20 12.20 -0.09 -20.02
N LEU A 21 11.37 -0.60 -20.94
CA LEU A 21 10.07 -0.03 -21.24
C LEU A 21 9.17 -0.01 -19.99
N LEU A 22 9.08 -1.13 -19.27
CA LEU A 22 8.30 -1.25 -18.06
C LEU A 22 8.75 -0.25 -16.99
N LEU A 23 10.06 -0.07 -16.82
CA LEU A 23 10.60 0.92 -15.89
C LEU A 23 10.25 2.35 -16.29
N LYS A 24 10.36 2.70 -17.58
CA LYS A 24 10.01 4.03 -18.10
C LYS A 24 8.52 4.31 -17.93
N VAL A 25 7.66 3.35 -18.27
CA VAL A 25 6.21 3.44 -18.11
C VAL A 25 5.85 3.59 -16.63
N TRP A 26 6.44 2.78 -15.75
CA TRP A 26 6.23 2.86 -14.30
C TRP A 26 6.61 4.24 -13.76
N PHE A 27 7.80 4.73 -14.10
CA PHE A 27 8.28 6.05 -13.69
C PHE A 27 7.34 7.15 -14.16
N TRP A 28 6.98 7.13 -15.45
CA TRP A 28 6.13 8.16 -16.06
C TRP A 28 4.73 8.15 -15.44
N LEU A 29 4.11 6.98 -15.32
CA LEU A 29 2.78 6.80 -14.75
C LEU A 29 2.71 7.32 -13.31
N TRP A 30 3.62 6.89 -12.44
CA TRP A 30 3.58 7.31 -11.03
C TRP A 30 3.96 8.78 -10.84
N SER A 31 4.83 9.33 -11.70
CA SER A 31 5.08 10.77 -11.71
C SER A 31 3.85 11.55 -12.14
N TYR A 32 3.16 11.08 -13.19
CA TYR A 32 1.93 11.68 -13.69
C TYR A 32 0.82 11.66 -12.64
N ILE A 33 0.57 10.51 -12.00
CA ILE A 33 -0.42 10.40 -10.91
C ILE A 33 -0.11 11.36 -9.77
N ALA A 34 1.16 11.46 -9.34
CA ALA A 34 1.56 12.41 -8.30
C ALA A 34 1.29 13.86 -8.69
N ILE A 35 1.61 14.23 -9.94
CA ILE A 35 1.34 15.58 -10.46
C ILE A 35 -0.17 15.85 -10.51
N CYS A 36 -0.98 14.89 -10.98
CA CYS A 36 -2.44 15.01 -10.95
C CYS A 36 -2.94 15.28 -9.52
N ILE A 37 -2.48 14.51 -8.53
CA ILE A 37 -2.87 14.68 -7.12
C ILE A 37 -2.54 16.10 -6.60
N LEU A 38 -1.37 16.62 -6.95
CA LEU A 38 -0.97 18.00 -6.59
C LEU A 38 -1.85 19.04 -7.28
N ILE A 39 -2.09 18.88 -8.58
CA ILE A 39 -2.95 19.77 -9.37
C ILE A 39 -4.36 19.77 -8.82
N SER A 40 -4.91 18.62 -8.42
CA SER A 40 -6.24 18.58 -7.81
C SER A 40 -6.34 19.32 -6.51
N PHE A 41 -5.31 19.25 -5.68
CA PHE A 41 -5.32 19.99 -4.43
C PHE A 41 -5.43 21.50 -4.72
N ILE A 42 -4.66 21.99 -5.71
CA ILE A 42 -4.71 23.39 -6.15
C ILE A 42 -6.09 23.73 -6.72
N ILE A 43 -6.61 22.90 -7.64
CA ILE A 43 -7.92 23.11 -8.28
C ILE A 43 -9.03 23.15 -7.23
N TYR A 44 -9.03 22.21 -6.29
CA TYR A 44 -10.02 22.14 -5.22
C TYR A 44 -10.00 23.39 -4.34
N GLN A 45 -8.82 23.82 -3.89
CA GLN A 45 -8.69 25.01 -3.05
C GLN A 45 -8.98 26.30 -3.81
N SER A 46 -8.77 26.32 -5.11
CA SER A 46 -9.03 27.50 -5.94
C SER A 46 -10.51 27.79 -6.15
N GLY A 47 -11.38 26.78 -6.04
CA GLY A 47 -12.81 26.91 -6.34
C GLY A 47 -13.15 27.20 -7.81
N PHE A 48 -12.16 27.19 -8.73
CA PHE A 48 -12.40 27.53 -10.15
C PHE A 48 -13.20 26.48 -10.91
N PHE A 49 -13.19 25.23 -10.45
CA PHE A 49 -13.86 24.12 -11.12
C PHE A 49 -14.93 23.51 -10.22
N GLU A 50 -16.10 23.28 -10.78
CA GLU A 50 -17.15 22.50 -10.12
C GLU A 50 -16.79 21.03 -10.12
N PHE A 51 -16.90 20.40 -8.95
CA PHE A 51 -16.66 18.97 -8.79
C PHE A 51 -17.98 18.22 -8.98
N THR A 52 -17.98 17.19 -9.83
CA THR A 52 -19.17 16.36 -10.00
C THR A 52 -19.28 15.38 -8.82
N PRO A 53 -20.38 15.38 -8.06
CA PRO A 53 -20.64 14.35 -7.06
C PRO A 53 -20.85 12.99 -7.75
N LYS A 54 -20.26 11.93 -7.21
CA LYS A 54 -20.47 10.55 -7.65
C LYS A 54 -20.60 9.62 -6.45
N TYR A 55 -21.40 8.56 -6.65
CA TYR A 55 -21.59 7.48 -5.70
C TYR A 55 -20.96 6.20 -6.26
N LEU A 56 -20.23 5.48 -5.41
CA LEU A 56 -19.48 4.29 -5.83
C LEU A 56 -20.37 3.03 -5.91
N LEU A 57 -21.53 3.02 -5.24
CA LEU A 57 -22.52 1.94 -5.23
C LEU A 57 -23.91 2.54 -4.95
N ASP A 58 -24.92 2.24 -5.77
CA ASP A 58 -26.31 2.71 -5.64
C ASP A 58 -27.19 1.65 -4.94
N ASN A 59 -26.59 0.87 -4.04
CA ASN A 59 -27.26 -0.24 -3.37
C ASN A 59 -27.60 0.18 -1.93
N SER A 60 -28.88 0.47 -1.76
CA SER A 60 -29.67 0.54 -0.52
C SER A 60 -28.98 0.12 0.78
N SER A 61 -29.10 1.00 1.79
CA SER A 61 -28.77 0.89 3.22
C SER A 61 -27.37 1.38 3.64
N ASP A 62 -27.34 2.67 3.98
CA ASP A 62 -26.54 3.33 5.03
C ASP A 62 -25.04 3.65 4.83
N ALA A 63 -24.49 3.55 3.62
CA ALA A 63 -23.18 4.17 3.35
C ALA A 63 -23.00 4.60 1.89
N ASP A 64 -23.57 5.75 1.53
CA ASP A 64 -23.24 6.44 0.28
C ASP A 64 -21.76 6.87 0.31
N TYR A 65 -20.89 6.12 -0.37
CA TYR A 65 -19.50 6.52 -0.55
C TYR A 65 -19.43 7.66 -1.58
N TYR A 66 -19.60 8.88 -1.06
CA TYR A 66 -19.60 10.11 -1.85
C TYR A 66 -18.17 10.53 -2.19
N TYR A 67 -17.89 10.66 -3.49
CA TYR A 67 -16.65 11.25 -3.97
C TYR A 67 -16.90 12.34 -5.01
N SER A 68 -16.06 13.35 -4.96
CA SER A 68 -16.00 14.43 -5.93
C SER A 68 -15.10 14.02 -7.09
N HIS A 69 -15.57 14.17 -8.33
CA HIS A 69 -14.88 13.69 -9.52
C HIS A 69 -14.56 14.83 -10.50
N ILE A 70 -13.35 14.79 -11.06
CA ILE A 70 -12.95 15.58 -12.24
C ILE A 70 -12.24 14.64 -13.25
N PRO A 71 -12.68 14.54 -14.51
CA PRO A 71 -12.17 13.55 -15.47
C PRO A 71 -10.65 13.51 -15.66
N PHE A 72 -9.96 14.65 -15.61
CA PHE A 72 -8.51 14.72 -15.84
C PHE A 72 -7.66 14.65 -14.57
N VAL A 73 -8.28 14.71 -13.39
CA VAL A 73 -7.56 14.69 -12.09
C VAL A 73 -7.96 13.53 -11.19
N GLY A 74 -9.11 12.90 -11.44
CA GLY A 74 -9.59 11.73 -10.71
C GLY A 74 -10.60 12.07 -9.61
N ASN A 75 -10.59 11.26 -8.56
CA ASN A 75 -11.57 11.23 -7.48
C ASN A 75 -11.00 11.80 -6.18
N PHE A 76 -11.87 12.45 -5.40
CA PHE A 76 -11.56 13.10 -4.14
C PHE A 76 -12.62 12.79 -3.09
N VAL A 77 -12.17 12.61 -1.86
CA VAL A 77 -13.05 12.59 -0.69
C VAL A 77 -12.74 13.81 0.15
N ASN A 78 -13.77 14.59 0.49
CA ASN A 78 -13.59 15.74 1.37
C ASN A 78 -13.28 15.26 2.79
N TYR A 79 -12.22 15.79 3.38
CA TYR A 79 -11.80 15.45 4.73
C TYR A 79 -11.57 16.71 5.53
N ASN A 80 -12.13 16.75 6.73
CA ASN A 80 -11.90 17.85 7.66
C ASN A 80 -10.63 17.58 8.47
N LEU A 81 -9.60 18.39 8.25
CA LEU A 81 -8.38 18.38 9.04
C LEU A 81 -8.29 19.68 9.84
N LEU A 82 -8.43 19.59 11.17
CA LEU A 82 -8.32 20.74 12.10
C LEU A 82 -9.24 21.93 11.73
N GLY A 83 -10.44 21.65 11.21
CA GLY A 83 -11.41 22.67 10.79
C GLY A 83 -11.32 23.10 9.32
N PHE A 84 -10.29 22.63 8.58
CA PHE A 84 -10.13 22.91 7.16
C PHE A 84 -10.62 21.73 6.31
N SER A 85 -11.43 22.02 5.27
CA SER A 85 -11.78 21.01 4.26
C SER A 85 -10.60 20.80 3.31
N VAL A 86 -10.16 19.55 3.24
CA VAL A 86 -8.98 19.13 2.48
C VAL A 86 -9.36 17.98 1.55
N PRO A 87 -8.97 18.02 0.27
CA PRO A 87 -9.28 16.95 -0.66
C PRO A 87 -8.33 15.77 -0.46
N LYS A 88 -8.85 14.62 -0.05
CA LYS A 88 -8.12 13.35 -0.09
C LYS A 88 -8.21 12.77 -1.50
N SER A 89 -7.16 12.93 -2.29
CA SER A 89 -7.15 12.34 -3.64
C SER A 89 -6.94 10.83 -3.59
N SER A 90 -7.86 10.10 -4.21
CA SER A 90 -7.69 8.69 -4.55
C SER A 90 -7.42 8.50 -6.05
N TRP A 91 -7.24 9.56 -6.83
CA TRP A 91 -7.12 9.50 -8.29
C TRP A 91 -8.19 8.56 -8.88
N TYR A 92 -7.81 7.48 -9.56
CA TYR A 92 -8.76 6.45 -10.01
C TYR A 92 -8.73 5.16 -9.17
N ALA A 93 -8.04 5.17 -8.02
CA ALA A 93 -8.09 4.08 -7.06
C ALA A 93 -9.34 4.20 -6.18
N PHE A 94 -9.70 3.06 -5.58
CA PHE A 94 -10.81 2.97 -4.64
C PHE A 94 -10.56 3.82 -3.39
N GLU A 95 -9.34 3.78 -2.82
CA GLU A 95 -8.99 4.54 -1.62
C GLU A 95 -7.65 5.28 -1.72
N PRO A 96 -7.52 6.48 -1.10
CA PRO A 96 -6.26 7.23 -1.04
C PRO A 96 -5.11 6.44 -0.40
N GLY A 97 -5.43 5.55 0.57
CA GLY A 97 -4.45 4.70 1.23
C GLY A 97 -3.76 3.71 0.29
N MET A 98 -4.45 3.24 -0.74
CA MET A 98 -3.90 2.32 -1.74
C MET A 98 -2.88 3.01 -2.64
N ILE A 99 -3.13 4.25 -3.03
CA ILE A 99 -2.17 5.03 -3.82
C ILE A 99 -0.96 5.41 -2.99
N SER A 100 -1.17 5.77 -1.72
CA SER A 100 -0.09 6.15 -0.82
C SER A 100 0.92 5.02 -0.62
N PHE A 101 0.47 3.75 -0.66
CA PHE A 101 1.35 2.57 -0.70
C PHE A 101 2.36 2.65 -1.85
N PHE A 102 1.89 2.90 -3.06
CA PHE A 102 2.78 2.92 -4.22
C PHE A 102 3.76 4.10 -4.17
N PHE A 103 3.34 5.25 -3.64
CA PHE A 103 4.23 6.38 -3.46
C PHE A 103 5.36 6.12 -2.46
N GLY A 104 5.07 5.49 -1.32
CA GLY A 104 6.12 5.16 -0.36
C GLY A 104 7.01 4.03 -0.87
N PHE A 105 6.42 3.04 -1.55
CA PHE A 105 7.16 2.00 -2.25
C PHE A 105 8.14 2.61 -3.27
N ASN A 106 7.68 3.55 -4.11
CA ASN A 106 8.50 4.23 -5.10
C ASN A 106 9.62 5.07 -4.45
N ALA A 107 9.32 5.80 -3.37
CA ALA A 107 10.31 6.57 -2.64
C ALA A 107 11.46 5.69 -2.10
N LEU A 108 11.14 4.51 -1.58
CA LEU A 108 12.12 3.51 -1.12
C LEU A 108 12.84 2.84 -2.30
N LEU A 109 12.12 2.50 -3.37
CA LEU A 109 12.64 1.87 -4.59
C LEU A 109 13.73 2.73 -5.25
N CYS A 110 13.61 4.06 -5.17
CA CYS A 110 14.60 4.99 -5.70
C CYS A 110 16.03 4.75 -5.20
N ASN A 111 16.24 4.24 -3.98
CA ASN A 111 17.59 3.89 -3.51
C ASN A 111 18.20 2.79 -4.38
N TYR A 112 17.43 1.74 -4.63
CA TYR A 112 17.85 0.59 -5.43
C TYR A 112 17.98 0.93 -6.92
N LEU A 113 17.12 1.81 -7.45
CA LEU A 113 17.25 2.31 -8.82
C LEU A 113 18.57 3.07 -9.01
N LYS A 114 18.93 3.93 -8.04
CA LYS A 114 20.18 4.66 -8.05
C LYS A 114 21.40 3.72 -8.02
N GLU A 115 21.39 2.72 -7.13
CA GLU A 115 22.44 1.70 -7.02
C GLU A 115 22.58 0.86 -8.29
N ALA A 116 21.47 0.46 -8.90
CA ALA A 116 21.45 -0.24 -10.18
C ALA A 116 21.95 0.64 -11.36
N GLY A 117 22.12 1.95 -11.16
CA GLY A 117 22.51 2.91 -12.18
C GLY A 117 21.39 3.21 -13.18
N LEU A 118 20.14 2.95 -12.80
CA LEU A 118 18.95 3.20 -13.61
C LEU A 118 18.43 4.62 -13.37
N LEU A 119 18.02 5.30 -14.45
CA LEU A 119 17.33 6.60 -14.38
C LEU A 119 18.11 7.71 -13.63
N LYS A 120 19.44 7.66 -13.60
CA LYS A 120 20.34 8.45 -12.74
C LYS A 120 19.89 9.89 -12.45
N SER A 121 19.68 10.72 -13.49
CA SER A 121 19.30 12.13 -13.33
C SER A 121 17.86 12.35 -12.86
N LYS A 122 16.98 11.35 -13.05
CA LYS A 122 15.54 11.44 -12.79
C LYS A 122 15.11 10.83 -11.45
N VAL A 123 15.98 10.03 -10.80
CA VAL A 123 15.65 9.33 -9.53
C VAL A 123 15.29 10.31 -8.41
N SER A 124 16.03 11.41 -8.26
CA SER A 124 15.76 12.40 -7.20
C SER A 124 14.40 13.04 -7.37
N PHE A 125 14.09 13.50 -8.60
CA PHE A 125 12.77 14.05 -8.93
C PHE A 125 11.65 13.04 -8.60
N PHE A 126 11.80 11.79 -9.01
CA PHE A 126 10.79 10.75 -8.77
C PHE A 126 10.56 10.44 -7.30
N ARG A 127 11.64 10.45 -6.50
CA ARG A 127 11.53 10.32 -5.05
C ARG A 127 10.70 11.45 -4.47
N TYR A 128 11.02 12.70 -4.79
CA TYR A 128 10.34 13.86 -4.21
C TYR A 128 8.89 13.97 -4.68
N ILE A 129 8.63 13.75 -5.97
CA ILE A 129 7.25 13.77 -6.48
C ILE A 129 6.41 12.63 -5.86
N SER A 130 7.00 11.46 -5.61
CA SER A 130 6.31 10.37 -4.90
C SER A 130 6.02 10.72 -3.45
N LEU A 131 6.99 11.29 -2.71
CA LEU A 131 6.77 11.70 -1.32
C LEU A 131 5.69 12.79 -1.22
N LEU A 132 5.70 13.77 -2.12
CA LEU A 132 4.67 14.80 -2.20
C LEU A 132 3.32 14.20 -2.58
N GLY A 133 3.24 13.42 -3.66
CA GLY A 133 2.01 12.75 -4.08
C GLY A 133 1.39 11.91 -2.95
N GLY A 134 2.22 11.15 -2.22
CA GLY A 134 1.80 10.38 -1.07
C GLY A 134 1.31 11.25 0.10
N PHE A 135 1.97 12.37 0.39
CA PHE A 135 1.52 13.29 1.44
C PHE A 135 0.12 13.85 1.15
N PHE A 136 -0.13 14.26 -0.09
CA PHE A 136 -1.41 14.81 -0.53
C PHE A 136 -2.54 13.77 -0.71
N THR A 137 -2.25 12.47 -0.49
CA THR A 137 -3.34 11.49 -0.25
C THR A 137 -3.97 11.64 1.14
N PHE A 138 -3.29 12.34 2.07
CA PHE A 138 -3.66 12.45 3.49
C PHE A 138 -4.00 11.09 4.14
N SER A 139 -3.32 10.04 3.71
CA SER A 139 -3.40 8.72 4.31
C SER A 139 -2.66 8.71 5.64
N SER A 140 -3.34 8.39 6.74
CA SER A 140 -2.72 8.27 8.07
C SER A 140 -1.57 7.25 8.07
N THR A 141 -1.72 6.13 7.35
CA THR A 141 -0.66 5.13 7.15
C THR A 141 0.57 5.73 6.48
N PHE A 142 0.38 6.59 5.49
CA PHE A 142 1.49 7.27 4.82
C PHE A 142 2.17 8.32 5.70
N ILE A 143 1.42 9.05 6.51
CA ILE A 143 1.97 10.02 7.47
C ILE A 143 2.88 9.30 8.48
N LEU A 144 2.43 8.17 9.02
CA LEU A 144 3.26 7.32 9.89
C LEU A 144 4.53 6.83 9.18
N PHE A 145 4.41 6.43 7.91
CA PHE A 145 5.57 6.09 7.08
C PHE A 145 6.52 7.29 6.92
N LEU A 146 6.05 8.51 6.67
CA LEU A 146 6.91 9.68 6.53
C LEU A 146 7.68 9.96 7.82
N ILE A 147 7.01 9.91 8.97
CA ILE A 147 7.66 10.07 10.28
C ILE A 147 8.77 9.03 10.43
N ALA A 148 8.46 7.75 10.18
CA ALA A 148 9.43 6.67 10.21
C ALA A 148 10.61 6.89 9.26
N TYR A 149 10.30 7.29 8.03
CA TYR A 149 11.25 7.51 6.95
C TYR A 149 12.24 8.64 7.29
N PHE A 150 11.75 9.77 7.80
CA PHE A 150 12.59 10.90 8.18
C PHE A 150 13.42 10.63 9.44
N ILE A 151 12.85 9.98 10.46
CA ILE A 151 13.61 9.55 11.65
C ILE A 151 14.77 8.64 11.21
N CYS A 152 14.51 7.63 10.37
CA CYS A 152 15.56 6.75 9.84
C CYS A 152 16.59 7.46 8.95
N SER A 153 16.20 8.58 8.30
CA SER A 153 17.11 9.39 7.49
C SER A 153 18.05 10.25 8.35
N ILE A 154 17.56 10.77 9.48
CA ILE A 154 18.33 11.58 10.43
C ILE A 154 19.30 10.69 11.20
N PHE A 155 18.81 9.57 11.75
CA PHE A 155 19.62 8.64 12.54
C PHE A 155 20.27 7.60 11.62
N LYS A 156 21.34 8.01 10.91
CA LYS A 156 22.11 7.14 9.99
C LYS A 156 22.52 5.79 10.61
N PHE A 157 22.73 5.74 11.92
CA PHE A 157 23.16 4.56 12.68
C PHE A 157 22.03 3.57 13.00
N VAL A 158 20.76 3.96 12.88
CA VAL A 158 19.60 3.19 13.38
C VAL A 158 18.63 2.78 12.27
N ARG A 159 19.08 2.81 11.01
CA ARG A 159 18.24 2.60 9.82
C ARG A 159 17.41 1.32 9.81
N LEU A 160 17.97 0.22 10.31
CA LEU A 160 17.27 -1.08 10.32
C LEU A 160 16.60 -1.36 11.67
N ALA A 161 17.24 -0.96 12.78
CA ALA A 161 16.72 -1.20 14.11
C ALA A 161 15.47 -0.34 14.39
N VAL A 162 15.44 0.94 14.00
CA VAL A 162 14.24 1.79 14.16
C VAL A 162 13.12 1.38 13.22
N PHE A 163 13.42 0.95 11.98
CA PHE A 163 12.37 0.46 11.08
C PHE A 163 11.79 -0.89 11.54
N LYS A 164 12.64 -1.81 12.01
CA LYS A 164 12.20 -3.05 12.69
C LYS A 164 11.47 -2.75 13.99
N PHE A 165 11.90 -1.77 14.76
CA PHE A 165 11.27 -1.34 16.00
C PHE A 165 9.95 -0.64 15.76
N LEU A 166 9.80 0.14 14.69
CA LEU A 166 8.52 0.71 14.27
C LEU A 166 7.60 -0.38 13.77
N ILE A 167 8.06 -1.34 12.98
CA ILE A 167 7.24 -2.53 12.67
C ILE A 167 6.88 -3.27 13.94
N LEU A 168 7.81 -3.48 14.86
CA LEU A 168 7.55 -4.13 16.14
C LEU A 168 6.54 -3.32 16.96
N ILE A 169 6.63 -1.99 17.01
CA ILE A 169 5.67 -1.11 17.69
C ILE A 169 4.34 -1.15 16.97
N THR A 170 4.26 -1.02 15.66
CA THR A 170 2.98 -1.06 14.95
C THR A 170 2.35 -2.44 15.06
N SER A 171 3.16 -3.51 15.03
CA SER A 171 2.71 -4.89 15.22
C SER A 171 2.33 -5.15 16.67
N ALA A 172 3.07 -4.62 17.64
CA ALA A 172 2.79 -4.74 19.07
C ALA A 172 1.62 -3.85 19.48
N CYS A 173 1.44 -2.67 18.89
CA CYS A 173 0.24 -1.87 19.02
C CYS A 173 -0.91 -2.63 18.37
N PHE A 174 -0.76 -3.15 17.15
CA PHE A 174 -1.80 -3.95 16.51
C PHE A 174 -2.17 -5.20 17.33
N ILE A 175 -1.20 -5.92 17.89
CA ILE A 175 -1.40 -7.09 18.75
C ILE A 175 -1.96 -6.69 20.11
N SER A 176 -1.45 -5.63 20.75
CA SER A 176 -1.96 -5.11 22.01
C SER A 176 -3.37 -4.57 21.84
N ILE A 177 -3.69 -3.98 20.69
CA ILE A 177 -5.03 -3.55 20.32
C ILE A 177 -5.90 -4.79 20.13
N LEU A 178 -5.47 -5.76 19.32
CA LEU A 178 -6.14 -7.04 19.14
C LEU A 178 -6.43 -7.69 20.49
N PHE A 179 -5.47 -7.71 21.40
CA PHE A 179 -5.59 -8.19 22.78
C PHE A 179 -6.54 -7.33 23.62
N PHE A 180 -6.42 -6.00 23.61
CA PHE A 180 -7.29 -5.10 24.39
C PHE A 180 -8.75 -5.19 23.93
N THR A 181 -8.99 -5.28 22.62
CA THR A 181 -10.34 -5.45 22.03
C THR A 181 -10.89 -6.86 22.18
N LEU A 182 -10.04 -7.86 22.46
CA LEU A 182 -10.46 -9.23 22.79
C LEU A 182 -10.77 -9.40 24.29
N PHE A 183 -10.25 -8.53 25.17
CA PHE A 183 -10.30 -8.73 26.63
C PHE A 183 -10.89 -7.57 27.45
N VAL A 184 -11.10 -6.37 26.90
CA VAL A 184 -11.59 -5.21 27.68
C VAL A 184 -12.69 -4.46 26.91
N GLY A 185 -13.90 -4.45 27.49
CA GLY A 185 -15.08 -3.80 26.94
C GLY A 185 -15.09 -2.26 27.09
N ASP A 186 -15.40 -1.63 25.96
CA ASP A 186 -16.25 -0.47 25.63
C ASP A 186 -16.25 0.82 26.45
N GLY A 187 -16.11 1.93 25.72
CA GLY A 187 -16.49 3.26 26.16
C GLY A 187 -15.82 4.40 25.39
N TYR A 188 -14.50 4.33 25.15
CA TYR A 188 -13.74 5.45 24.55
C TYR A 188 -13.29 5.21 23.11
N LEU A 189 -13.11 3.95 22.71
CA LEU A 189 -12.58 3.59 21.39
C LEU A 189 -13.64 3.59 20.27
N GLU A 190 -14.92 3.42 20.63
CA GLU A 190 -16.06 3.43 19.71
C GLU A 190 -16.29 4.79 19.03
N ALA A 191 -15.87 5.90 19.66
CA ALA A 191 -16.07 7.26 19.15
C ALA A 191 -15.05 7.70 18.08
N THR A 192 -14.14 6.82 17.65
CA THR A 192 -13.11 7.13 16.65
C THR A 192 -13.15 6.12 15.51
N SER A 193 -12.48 6.39 14.37
CA SER A 193 -12.28 5.42 13.26
C SER A 193 -11.62 4.09 13.67
N PHE A 194 -11.23 4.00 14.95
CA PHE A 194 -10.71 2.82 15.61
C PHE A 194 -11.81 1.82 16.01
N GLY A 195 -13.01 2.29 16.40
CA GLY A 195 -14.16 1.43 16.72
C GLY A 195 -14.55 0.55 15.54
N ASP A 196 -14.63 1.15 14.34
CA ASP A 196 -14.87 0.40 13.10
C ASP A 196 -13.79 -0.65 12.83
N ARG A 197 -12.53 -0.36 13.20
CA ARG A 197 -11.40 -1.29 12.99
C ARG A 197 -11.43 -2.43 14.01
N SER A 198 -11.74 -2.15 15.27
CA SER A 198 -11.85 -3.19 16.30
C SER A 198 -13.00 -4.15 16.01
N VAL A 199 -14.16 -3.63 15.60
CA VAL A 199 -15.32 -4.44 15.20
C VAL A 199 -14.97 -5.35 14.03
N ARG A 200 -14.30 -4.83 12.98
CA ARG A 200 -13.88 -5.64 11.84
C ARG A 200 -12.81 -6.69 12.19
N VAL A 201 -11.96 -6.44 13.19
CA VAL A 201 -11.04 -7.46 13.72
C VAL A 201 -11.81 -8.56 14.44
N GLN A 202 -12.84 -8.21 15.22
CA GLN A 202 -13.72 -9.19 15.86
C GLN A 202 -14.47 -10.04 14.83
N TYR A 203 -14.94 -9.45 13.72
CA TYR A 203 -15.55 -10.22 12.62
C TYR A 203 -14.59 -11.27 12.06
N ALA A 204 -13.33 -10.89 11.79
CA ALA A 204 -12.31 -11.84 11.34
C ALA A 204 -12.08 -12.96 12.36
N TYR A 205 -12.05 -12.63 13.65
CA TYR A 205 -11.90 -13.62 14.72
C TYR A 205 -13.09 -14.58 14.77
N HIS A 206 -14.33 -14.08 14.75
CA HIS A 206 -15.52 -14.92 14.75
C HIS A 206 -15.58 -15.85 13.54
N MET A 207 -15.20 -15.37 12.35
CA MET A 207 -15.09 -16.22 11.17
C MET A 207 -14.04 -17.32 11.36
N LEU A 208 -12.84 -16.99 11.85
CA LEU A 208 -11.80 -18.00 12.07
C LEU A 208 -12.19 -19.03 13.14
N GLN A 209 -12.96 -18.63 14.17
CA GLN A 209 -13.45 -19.54 15.19
C GLN A 209 -14.55 -20.48 14.67
N SER A 210 -15.41 -20.00 13.78
CA SER A 210 -16.48 -20.80 13.18
C SER A 210 -16.01 -21.63 11.99
N SER A 211 -14.86 -21.29 11.40
CA SER A 211 -14.26 -22.02 10.28
C SER A 211 -13.75 -23.40 10.69
N ASN A 212 -13.94 -24.38 9.80
CA ASN A 212 -13.26 -25.67 9.92
C ASN A 212 -11.79 -25.57 9.44
N LEU A 213 -11.00 -26.63 9.65
CA LEU A 213 -9.57 -26.64 9.29
C LEU A 213 -9.33 -26.36 7.79
N PHE A 214 -10.22 -26.81 6.91
CA PHE A 214 -10.08 -26.61 5.47
C PHE A 214 -10.26 -25.13 5.11
N GLU A 215 -11.29 -24.49 5.67
CA GLU A 215 -11.55 -23.06 5.52
C GLU A 215 -10.43 -22.20 6.12
N VAL A 216 -9.82 -22.60 7.24
CA VAL A 216 -8.65 -21.89 7.78
C VAL A 216 -7.44 -21.98 6.84
N LEU A 217 -7.23 -23.14 6.22
CA LEU A 217 -6.09 -23.36 5.33
C LEU A 217 -6.25 -22.69 3.96
N PHE A 218 -7.45 -22.74 3.38
CA PHE A 218 -7.72 -22.33 1.99
C PHE A 218 -8.66 -21.12 1.85
N GLY A 219 -9.19 -20.61 2.95
CA GLY A 219 -10.03 -19.42 3.02
C GLY A 219 -11.53 -19.72 2.93
N ASN A 220 -12.32 -18.73 3.32
CA ASN A 220 -13.79 -18.75 3.27
C ASN A 220 -14.35 -18.20 1.94
N GLY A 221 -13.49 -17.76 1.02
CA GLY A 221 -13.88 -17.14 -0.25
C GLY A 221 -13.76 -15.61 -0.24
N LEU A 222 -13.49 -15.04 -1.42
CA LEU A 222 -13.35 -13.60 -1.63
C LEU A 222 -14.67 -12.88 -1.33
N GLY A 223 -14.65 -11.83 -0.51
CA GLY A 223 -15.84 -11.06 -0.18
C GLY A 223 -16.69 -11.65 0.95
N SER A 224 -16.33 -12.82 1.49
CA SER A 224 -17.09 -13.45 2.58
C SER A 224 -17.36 -12.56 3.82
N PRO A 225 -16.47 -11.63 4.24
CA PRO A 225 -16.80 -10.69 5.32
C PRO A 225 -17.87 -9.68 4.91
N ILE A 226 -17.91 -9.26 3.63
CA ILE A 226 -18.93 -8.36 3.09
C ILE A 226 -20.28 -9.07 3.05
N ASP A 227 -20.31 -10.33 2.62
CA ASP A 227 -21.54 -11.11 2.52
C ASP A 227 -22.16 -11.38 3.91
N LEU A 228 -21.33 -11.62 4.92
CA LEU A 228 -21.80 -11.96 6.28
C LEU A 228 -22.06 -10.74 7.17
N TYR A 229 -21.25 -9.69 7.05
CA TYR A 229 -21.29 -8.53 7.95
C TYR A 229 -21.57 -7.20 7.24
N GLY A 230 -21.83 -7.22 5.92
CA GLY A 230 -22.07 -6.03 5.10
C GLY A 230 -20.83 -5.18 4.84
N ILE A 231 -19.65 -5.57 5.38
CA ILE A 231 -18.46 -4.72 5.36
C ILE A 231 -17.15 -5.52 5.30
N GLY A 232 -16.17 -4.99 4.57
CA GLY A 232 -14.86 -5.61 4.42
C GLY A 232 -13.95 -5.43 5.64
N LEU A 233 -12.94 -6.30 5.76
CA LEU A 233 -11.96 -6.26 6.84
C LEU A 233 -11.02 -5.05 6.74
N ALA A 234 -10.67 -4.46 7.88
CA ALA A 234 -9.82 -3.26 7.95
C ALA A 234 -8.30 -3.53 7.92
N SER A 235 -7.91 -4.79 7.66
CA SER A 235 -6.51 -5.21 7.60
C SER A 235 -6.32 -6.13 6.41
N GLY A 236 -5.31 -5.85 5.58
CA GLY A 236 -5.00 -6.71 4.46
C GLY A 236 -4.53 -8.08 4.88
N PHE A 237 -3.78 -8.17 5.98
CA PHE A 237 -3.35 -9.44 6.55
C PHE A 237 -4.55 -10.32 6.94
N LEU A 238 -5.53 -9.75 7.65
CA LEU A 238 -6.73 -10.47 8.05
C LEU A 238 -7.64 -10.81 6.86
N SER A 239 -7.79 -9.89 5.90
CA SER A 239 -8.46 -10.17 4.62
C SER A 239 -7.83 -11.38 3.94
N ILE A 240 -6.48 -11.42 3.83
CA ILE A 240 -5.81 -12.57 3.20
C ILE A 240 -6.08 -13.87 3.96
N LEU A 241 -5.93 -13.83 5.28
CA LEU A 241 -6.06 -14.99 6.13
C LEU A 241 -7.48 -15.57 6.11
N VAL A 242 -8.51 -14.71 6.18
CA VAL A 242 -9.91 -15.12 6.26
C VAL A 242 -10.46 -15.51 4.90
N GLU A 243 -10.17 -14.74 3.84
CA GLU A 243 -10.80 -14.94 2.53
C GLU A 243 -10.07 -15.97 1.65
N GLN A 244 -8.74 -16.05 1.72
CA GLN A 244 -7.90 -16.94 0.88
C GLN A 244 -7.07 -17.95 1.69
N GLY A 245 -7.10 -17.87 3.01
CA GLY A 245 -6.54 -18.87 3.90
C GLY A 245 -5.04 -18.72 4.20
N LEU A 246 -4.61 -19.50 5.19
CA LEU A 246 -3.24 -19.50 5.68
C LEU A 246 -2.21 -19.90 4.61
N VAL A 247 -2.54 -20.86 3.74
CA VAL A 247 -1.63 -21.33 2.69
C VAL A 247 -1.32 -20.21 1.70
N PHE A 248 -2.34 -19.44 1.30
CA PHE A 248 -2.18 -18.32 0.38
C PHE A 248 -1.38 -17.18 1.03
N LEU A 249 -1.67 -16.87 2.31
CA LEU A 249 -0.93 -15.88 3.08
C LEU A 249 0.57 -16.21 3.13
N ILE A 250 0.92 -17.43 3.55
CA ILE A 250 2.33 -17.87 3.65
C ILE A 250 3.00 -17.82 2.28
N THR A 251 2.34 -18.35 1.25
CA THR A 251 2.86 -18.33 -0.13
C THR A 251 3.14 -16.90 -0.59
N THR A 252 2.23 -15.97 -0.30
CA THR A 252 2.39 -14.55 -0.63
C THR A 252 3.59 -13.93 0.08
N LEU A 253 3.73 -14.17 1.39
CA LEU A 253 4.87 -13.66 2.15
C LEU A 253 6.20 -14.22 1.63
N ILE A 254 6.24 -15.51 1.28
CA ILE A 254 7.41 -16.16 0.69
C ILE A 254 7.76 -15.52 -0.66
N VAL A 255 6.78 -15.35 -1.56
CA VAL A 255 7.02 -14.74 -2.88
C VAL A 255 7.53 -13.31 -2.71
N VAL A 256 6.87 -12.49 -1.88
CA VAL A 256 7.29 -11.10 -1.62
C VAL A 256 8.71 -11.05 -1.04
N TYR A 257 9.04 -11.95 -0.10
CA TYR A 257 10.38 -12.07 0.46
C TYR A 257 11.42 -12.37 -0.62
N PHE A 258 11.16 -13.31 -1.52
CA PHE A 258 12.07 -13.63 -2.63
C PHE A 258 12.23 -12.47 -3.61
N MET A 259 11.14 -11.78 -3.95
CA MET A 259 11.18 -10.60 -4.84
C MET A 259 12.02 -9.46 -4.25
N LEU A 260 11.92 -9.27 -2.93
CA LEU A 260 12.55 -8.18 -2.21
C LEU A 260 13.82 -8.62 -1.46
N ARG A 261 14.41 -9.77 -1.81
CA ARG A 261 15.63 -10.26 -1.16
C ARG A 261 16.74 -9.19 -1.23
N GLY A 262 17.33 -8.89 -0.07
CA GLY A 262 18.33 -7.83 0.09
C GLY A 262 17.76 -6.41 0.22
N LYS A 263 16.43 -6.23 0.13
CA LYS A 263 15.74 -4.93 0.21
C LYS A 263 14.85 -4.84 1.44
N CYS A 264 15.46 -5.00 2.61
CA CYS A 264 14.75 -5.06 3.89
C CYS A 264 13.76 -3.90 4.09
N GLY A 265 14.11 -2.67 3.69
CA GLY A 265 13.22 -1.51 3.80
C GLY A 265 11.93 -1.65 2.98
N LEU A 266 12.01 -2.17 1.75
CA LEU A 266 10.81 -2.41 0.93
C LEU A 266 9.96 -3.55 1.48
N PHE A 267 10.60 -4.64 1.95
CA PHE A 267 9.88 -5.77 2.54
C PHE A 267 9.13 -5.36 3.80
N CYS A 268 9.81 -4.66 4.68
CA CYS A 268 9.25 -4.14 5.92
C CYS A 268 8.13 -3.10 5.64
N TYR A 269 8.30 -2.24 4.63
CA TYR A 269 7.25 -1.31 4.19
C TYR A 269 6.00 -2.05 3.66
N PHE A 270 6.21 -3.13 2.89
CA PHE A 270 5.13 -3.98 2.41
C PHE A 270 4.35 -4.60 3.57
N LEU A 271 5.04 -5.17 4.58
CA LEU A 271 4.40 -5.73 5.77
C LEU A 271 3.63 -4.67 6.56
N PHE A 272 4.21 -3.48 6.74
CA PHE A 272 3.55 -2.36 7.40
C PHE A 272 2.23 -1.99 6.71
N TYR A 273 2.22 -1.91 5.38
CA TYR A 273 0.99 -1.66 4.63
C TYR A 273 0.03 -2.85 4.66
N LEU A 274 0.53 -4.09 4.65
CA LEU A 274 -0.30 -5.30 4.74
C LEU A 274 -1.17 -5.31 6.01
N LEU A 275 -0.70 -4.71 7.11
CA LEU A 275 -1.49 -4.58 8.34
C LEU A 275 -2.70 -3.63 8.19
N THR A 276 -2.71 -2.76 7.19
CA THR A 276 -3.75 -1.72 7.00
C THR A 276 -4.56 -1.87 5.72
N PHE A 277 -3.93 -2.31 4.64
CA PHE A 277 -4.53 -2.51 3.32
C PHE A 277 -4.03 -3.83 2.75
N ASN A 278 -4.76 -4.39 1.80
CA ASN A 278 -4.32 -5.57 1.07
C ASN A 278 -3.63 -5.15 -0.24
N PRO A 279 -2.32 -4.81 -0.24
CA PRO A 279 -1.63 -4.43 -1.47
C PRO A 279 -1.58 -5.57 -2.47
N VAL A 280 -1.77 -6.83 -2.03
CA VAL A 280 -1.64 -8.00 -2.88
C VAL A 280 -2.64 -7.90 -4.02
N PHE A 281 -3.92 -7.56 -3.76
CA PHE A 281 -5.01 -7.46 -4.74
C PHE A 281 -4.84 -6.48 -5.91
N TYR A 282 -3.78 -5.67 -5.92
CA TYR A 282 -3.51 -4.75 -7.03
C TYR A 282 -2.47 -5.31 -8.00
N PRO A 283 -2.79 -5.45 -9.31
CA PRO A 283 -1.82 -5.86 -10.33
C PRO A 283 -0.55 -4.99 -10.36
N MET A 284 -0.69 -3.70 -10.00
CA MET A 284 0.44 -2.78 -9.91
C MET A 284 1.46 -3.19 -8.85
N THR A 285 1.04 -3.87 -7.78
CA THR A 285 1.94 -4.40 -6.74
C THR A 285 2.87 -5.45 -7.33
N ALA A 286 2.35 -6.34 -8.18
CA ALA A 286 3.16 -7.33 -8.89
C ALA A 286 4.24 -6.67 -9.76
N ILE A 287 3.88 -5.60 -10.50
CA ILE A 287 4.82 -4.84 -11.33
C ILE A 287 5.89 -4.16 -10.46
N GLY A 288 5.49 -3.52 -9.36
CA GLY A 288 6.41 -2.86 -8.44
C GLY A 288 7.41 -3.83 -7.81
N LEU A 289 6.94 -4.99 -7.34
CA LEU A 289 7.78 -6.07 -6.82
C LEU A 289 8.75 -6.59 -7.90
N TYR A 290 8.26 -6.76 -9.13
CA TYR A 290 9.08 -7.18 -10.27
C TYR A 290 10.19 -6.17 -10.60
N ILE A 291 9.88 -4.87 -10.66
CA ILE A 291 10.89 -3.83 -10.88
C ILE A 291 11.93 -3.85 -9.76
N ALA A 292 11.50 -3.99 -8.50
CA ALA A 292 12.41 -4.12 -7.36
C ALA A 292 13.30 -5.37 -7.48
N HIS A 293 12.78 -6.48 -8.00
CA HIS A 293 13.55 -7.69 -8.26
C HIS A 293 14.60 -7.47 -9.37
N VAL A 294 14.22 -6.86 -10.50
CA VAL A 294 15.14 -6.54 -11.62
C VAL A 294 16.32 -5.67 -11.16
N CYS A 295 16.06 -4.70 -10.26
CA CYS A 295 17.14 -3.91 -9.66
C CYS A 295 18.15 -4.79 -8.90
N ASN A 296 17.73 -5.88 -8.27
CA ASN A 296 18.63 -6.81 -7.56
C ASN A 296 19.62 -7.47 -8.52
N ASN A 297 19.09 -8.02 -9.62
CA ASN A 297 19.87 -8.82 -10.55
C ASN A 297 20.93 -7.97 -11.24
N ARG A 298 20.65 -6.69 -11.51
CA ARG A 298 21.63 -5.76 -12.08
C ARG A 298 22.72 -5.34 -11.08
N VAL A 299 22.39 -5.16 -9.81
CA VAL A 299 23.40 -4.87 -8.78
C VAL A 299 24.33 -6.07 -8.61
N ASN A 300 23.77 -7.28 -8.48
CA ASN A 300 24.58 -8.50 -8.35
C ASN A 300 25.45 -8.76 -9.58
N ALA A 301 24.95 -8.52 -10.80
CA ALA A 301 25.73 -8.68 -12.03
C ALA A 301 26.94 -7.72 -12.09
N LYS A 302 26.81 -6.48 -11.59
CA LYS A 302 27.94 -5.54 -11.50
C LYS A 302 28.98 -5.94 -10.45
N VAL A 303 28.56 -6.61 -9.37
CA VAL A 303 29.46 -7.11 -8.31
C VAL A 303 30.20 -8.36 -8.75
N VAL A 304 29.61 -9.19 -9.63
CA VAL A 304 30.24 -10.41 -10.17
C VAL A 304 31.16 -10.13 -11.35
N HIS A 305 30.98 -9.01 -12.07
CA HIS A 305 31.89 -8.55 -13.12
C HIS A 305 32.54 -7.17 -12.83
N PRO A 306 33.33 -6.99 -11.75
CA PRO A 306 34.10 -5.76 -11.56
C PRO A 306 35.43 -5.75 -12.32
N ILE A 307 35.87 -6.90 -12.86
CA ILE A 307 37.20 -7.09 -13.44
C ILE A 307 37.02 -7.25 -14.96
N LEU A 308 36.95 -6.14 -15.68
CA LEU A 308 37.21 -6.00 -17.14
C LEU A 308 36.98 -4.53 -17.55
N GLY A 309 37.46 -3.59 -16.73
CA GLY A 309 37.48 -2.17 -17.02
C GLY A 309 38.82 -1.58 -16.62
#